data_AF-A0A803Q114-F1
#
_entry.id   AF-A0A803Q114-F1
#
_cell.length_a   1.000
_cell.length_b   1.000
_cell.length_c   1.000
_cell.angle_alpha   90.00
_cell.angle_beta   90.00
_cell.angle_gamma   90.00
#
_symmetry.space_group_name_H-M   'P 1'
#
loop_
_entity.id
_entity.type
_entity.pdbx_description
1 polymer ?
#
loop_
_entity_poly.entity_id
_entity_poly.type
_entity_poly.pdbx_seq_one_letter_code
_entity_poly.pdbx_strand_id
1 'polypeptide(L)'
;MQLTICRRQLEEAEAYRKIKKIMRTPTEIMEIFKALIFQKNNVQPLIDGSTNKTVTIEVLRKKTVFMFFSSLDITDDDITILKPTYDIITKKDTNYAIVWIPIVEQWTEELKKKYEILRSKMPWYSLQLFTPISGIKFIKEEWQFQGKPMLVVTNPQGKVENLNAFHLIRVWGLKAFPFNKKAGEDMDREFHWIGPVVNNIHPTIETWVKEEKYIFFYGGKDNDLIQTFTKKVTALVNDPFLKEAKINIELFCVGKTAKGGEDHGILGRFWTGIESLFFTKANKDVDPVTLEIQKLLSYKNESAWAVLSKGSSVVTTGHGSAILKVIEEFELWKETIKVKGFEVAFKEHYTKVTQTVRHCCRLDVPVVAGKAPDRMKCPECPRVMETYVSYKCCHVDGPHH
;
A
#
# COMPACT_ATOMS: atom_id res chain seq x y z
N MET A 1 11.48 -31.79 28.07
CA MET A 1 10.97 -30.51 27.53
C MET A 1 12.09 -29.52 27.18
N GLN A 2 13.02 -29.19 28.09
CA GLN A 2 14.13 -28.25 27.81
C GLN A 2 15.11 -28.69 26.69
N LEU A 3 15.47 -29.97 26.60
CA LEU A 3 16.36 -30.49 25.54
C LEU A 3 15.77 -30.33 24.13
N THR A 4 14.46 -30.53 23.97
CA THR A 4 13.75 -30.40 22.69
C THR A 4 13.71 -28.94 22.23
N ILE A 5 13.47 -28.00 23.16
CA ILE A 5 13.48 -26.56 22.89
C ILE A 5 14.89 -26.12 22.49
N CYS A 6 15.92 -26.57 23.21
CA CYS A 6 17.31 -26.25 22.93
C CYS A 6 17.77 -26.74 21.54
N ARG A 7 17.41 -27.97 21.15
CA ARG A 7 17.69 -28.49 19.80
C ARG A 7 17.02 -27.65 18.71
N ARG A 8 15.75 -27.29 18.89
CA ARG A 8 15.01 -26.44 17.93
C ARG A 8 15.69 -25.08 17.74
N GLN A 9 16.11 -24.43 18.82
CA GLN A 9 16.81 -23.15 18.77
C GLN A 9 18.17 -23.26 18.08
N LEU A 10 18.89 -24.37 18.27
CA LEU A 10 20.15 -24.62 17.59
C LEU A 10 19.96 -24.79 16.08
N GLU A 11 18.97 -25.60 15.67
CA GLU A 11 18.64 -25.81 14.26
C GLU A 11 18.22 -24.51 13.57
N GLU A 12 17.41 -23.70 14.24
CA GLU A 12 16.99 -22.38 13.75
C GLU A 12 18.19 -21.42 13.61
N ALA A 13 19.11 -21.41 14.58
CA ALA A 13 20.33 -20.61 14.52
C ALA A 13 21.28 -21.08 13.41
N GLU A 14 21.42 -22.40 13.19
CA GLU A 14 22.17 -22.96 12.07
C GLU A 14 21.58 -22.57 10.72
N ALA A 15 20.25 -22.72 10.57
CA ALA A 15 19.53 -22.33 9.36
C ALA A 15 19.72 -20.84 9.06
N TYR A 16 19.52 -19.98 10.07
CA TYR A 16 19.73 -18.55 9.95
C TYR A 16 21.16 -18.20 9.48
N ARG A 17 22.20 -18.80 10.09
CA ARG A 17 23.60 -18.58 9.69
C ARG A 17 23.88 -19.07 8.27
N LYS A 18 23.33 -20.23 7.90
CA LYS A 18 23.45 -20.80 6.55
C LYS A 18 22.83 -19.88 5.51
N ILE A 19 21.60 -19.42 5.73
CA ILE A 19 20.90 -18.49 4.84
C ILE A 19 21.73 -17.20 4.70
N LYS A 20 22.18 -16.62 5.82
CA LYS A 20 23.02 -15.40 5.79
C LYS A 20 24.30 -15.58 4.97
N LYS A 21 24.92 -16.77 5.01
CA LYS A 21 26.09 -17.11 4.19
C LYS A 21 25.75 -17.19 2.71
N ILE A 22 24.70 -17.92 2.33
CA ILE A 22 24.32 -18.11 0.91
C ILE A 22 23.87 -16.77 0.30
N MET A 23 23.14 -15.95 1.06
CA MET A 23 22.68 -14.63 0.61
C MET A 23 23.82 -13.64 0.33
N ARG A 24 25.02 -13.85 0.87
CA ARG A 24 26.20 -13.00 0.57
C ARG A 24 26.77 -13.27 -0.82
N THR A 25 26.73 -14.52 -1.27
CA THR A 25 27.28 -14.96 -2.55
C THR A 25 26.28 -15.92 -3.21
N PRO A 26 25.10 -15.42 -3.65
CA PRO A 26 24.08 -16.26 -4.23
C PRO A 26 24.51 -16.73 -5.62
N THR A 27 24.38 -18.02 -5.87
CA THR A 27 24.81 -18.72 -7.10
C THR A 27 23.63 -19.12 -7.97
N GLU A 28 22.57 -19.65 -7.35
CA GLU A 28 21.36 -20.10 -8.02
C GLU A 28 20.12 -19.86 -7.14
N ILE A 29 19.03 -19.39 -7.74
CA ILE A 29 17.75 -19.14 -7.06
C ILE A 29 17.24 -20.35 -6.29
N MET A 30 17.44 -21.57 -6.81
CA MET A 30 16.97 -22.78 -6.14
C MET A 30 17.70 -23.06 -4.82
N GLU A 31 18.98 -22.71 -4.70
CA GLU A 31 19.72 -22.88 -3.44
C GLU A 31 19.16 -21.95 -2.37
N ILE A 32 18.87 -20.70 -2.75
CA ILE A 32 18.25 -19.70 -1.88
C ILE A 32 16.86 -20.17 -1.45
N PHE A 33 16.01 -20.55 -2.41
CA PHE A 33 14.65 -21.00 -2.14
C PHE A 33 14.66 -22.23 -1.22
N LYS A 34 15.49 -23.24 -1.50
CA LYS A 34 15.62 -24.43 -0.65
C LYS A 34 16.07 -24.06 0.78
N ALA A 35 17.05 -23.18 0.92
CA ALA A 35 17.56 -22.77 2.21
C ALA A 35 16.55 -21.97 3.04
N LEU A 36 15.71 -21.16 2.39
CA LEU A 36 14.64 -20.40 3.06
C LEU A 36 13.47 -21.29 3.47
N ILE A 37 13.11 -22.27 2.64
CA ILE A 37 11.84 -22.98 2.80
C ILE A 37 11.99 -24.31 3.53
N PHE A 38 12.92 -25.16 3.09
CA PHE A 38 12.94 -26.56 3.51
C PHE A 38 13.97 -26.83 4.60
N GLN A 39 13.57 -27.64 5.59
CA GLN A 39 14.51 -28.24 6.53
C GLN A 39 15.37 -29.28 5.80
N LYS A 40 16.60 -29.52 6.29
CA LYS A 40 17.63 -30.36 5.62
C LYS A 40 17.02 -31.62 4.98
N ASN A 41 17.23 -31.80 3.67
CA ASN A 41 16.83 -32.97 2.86
C ASN A 41 15.32 -33.24 2.70
N ASN A 42 14.43 -32.34 3.14
CA ASN A 42 12.98 -32.48 2.98
C ASN A 42 12.40 -31.51 1.94
N VAL A 43 12.85 -31.64 0.68
CA VAL A 43 12.34 -30.80 -0.41
C VAL A 43 10.96 -31.31 -0.83
N GLN A 44 9.94 -30.49 -0.63
CA GLN A 44 8.57 -30.78 -1.05
C GLN A 44 8.28 -30.16 -2.43
N PRO A 45 7.41 -30.77 -3.24
CA PRO A 45 6.96 -30.16 -4.49
C PRO A 45 6.14 -28.89 -4.23
N LEU A 46 5.98 -28.08 -5.28
CA LEU A 46 5.02 -26.98 -5.30
C LEU A 46 3.71 -27.49 -5.89
N ILE A 47 2.61 -26.79 -5.61
CA ILE A 47 1.37 -26.95 -6.39
C ILE A 47 1.32 -25.85 -7.43
N ASP A 48 1.10 -26.21 -8.68
CA ASP A 48 0.72 -25.27 -9.73
C ASP A 48 -0.77 -24.95 -9.59
N GLY A 49 -1.10 -23.72 -9.22
CA GLY A 49 -2.48 -23.27 -9.03
C GLY A 49 -3.33 -23.28 -10.31
N SER A 50 -2.70 -23.22 -11.48
CA SER A 50 -3.42 -23.21 -12.77
C SER A 50 -3.92 -24.61 -13.18
N THR A 51 -3.16 -25.65 -12.83
CA THR A 51 -3.48 -27.04 -13.17
C THR A 51 -3.89 -27.88 -11.96
N ASN A 52 -3.70 -27.34 -10.75
CA ASN A 52 -3.84 -28.02 -9.47
C ASN A 52 -2.98 -29.29 -9.33
N LYS A 53 -1.85 -29.36 -10.07
CA LYS A 53 -0.92 -30.49 -10.05
C LYS A 53 0.32 -30.16 -9.22
N THR A 54 0.94 -31.20 -8.67
CA THR A 54 2.24 -31.06 -8.04
C THR A 54 3.34 -30.98 -9.09
N VAL A 55 4.27 -30.05 -8.90
CA VAL A 55 5.42 -29.83 -9.77
C VAL A 55 6.69 -29.78 -8.93
N THR A 56 7.79 -30.27 -9.49
CA THR A 56 9.08 -30.16 -8.81
C THR A 56 9.54 -28.71 -8.80
N ILE A 57 10.35 -28.34 -7.80
CA ILE A 57 10.90 -26.97 -7.67
C ILE A 57 11.80 -26.55 -8.85
N GLU A 58 12.15 -27.50 -9.73
CA GLU A 58 12.92 -27.27 -10.96
C GLU A 58 12.25 -26.26 -11.91
N VAL A 59 10.93 -26.07 -11.80
CA VAL A 59 10.20 -25.04 -12.54
C VAL A 59 10.68 -23.61 -12.24
N LEU A 60 11.42 -23.40 -11.14
CA LEU A 60 12.00 -22.12 -10.74
C LEU A 60 13.43 -21.90 -11.29
N ARG A 61 14.08 -22.95 -11.78
CA ARG A 61 15.46 -22.88 -12.26
C ARG A 61 15.59 -21.82 -13.36
N LYS A 62 16.62 -20.97 -13.25
CA LYS A 62 16.92 -19.88 -14.19
C LYS A 62 15.83 -18.80 -14.35
N LYS A 63 14.82 -18.77 -13.47
CA LYS A 63 13.76 -17.75 -13.48
C LYS A 63 14.01 -16.64 -12.46
N THR A 64 13.46 -15.45 -12.73
CA THR A 64 13.22 -14.44 -11.71
C THR A 64 12.01 -14.86 -10.88
N VAL A 65 12.18 -15.06 -9.58
CA VAL A 65 11.12 -15.55 -8.69
C VAL A 65 10.59 -14.42 -7.83
N PHE A 66 9.27 -14.23 -7.90
CA PHE A 66 8.50 -13.38 -7.00
C PHE A 66 8.02 -14.25 -5.83
N MET A 67 8.79 -14.24 -4.74
CA MET A 67 8.45 -14.95 -3.51
C MET A 67 7.42 -14.14 -2.73
N PHE A 68 6.18 -14.61 -2.74
CA PHE A 68 5.03 -13.93 -2.14
C PHE A 68 4.74 -14.50 -0.75
N PHE A 69 5.22 -13.82 0.29
CA PHE A 69 5.06 -14.19 1.69
C PHE A 69 3.82 -13.53 2.28
N SER A 70 3.03 -14.26 3.06
CA SER A 70 1.93 -13.69 3.85
C SER A 70 1.57 -14.60 5.02
N SER A 71 0.89 -14.06 6.04
CA SER A 71 0.05 -14.91 6.90
C SER A 71 -1.18 -15.39 6.12
N LEU A 72 -2.02 -16.19 6.78
CA LEU A 72 -3.32 -16.56 6.23
C LEU A 72 -4.39 -15.46 6.40
N ASP A 73 -4.06 -14.30 6.96
CA ASP A 73 -4.96 -13.14 7.09
C ASP A 73 -4.84 -12.16 5.90
N ILE A 74 -4.35 -12.69 4.79
CA ILE A 74 -4.35 -12.02 3.49
C ILE A 74 -5.77 -11.86 2.95
N THR A 75 -6.07 -10.71 2.35
CA THR A 75 -7.39 -10.38 1.80
C THR A 75 -7.52 -10.75 0.32
N ASP A 76 -8.75 -10.80 -0.20
CA ASP A 76 -8.97 -11.04 -1.64
C ASP A 76 -8.44 -9.91 -2.52
N ASP A 77 -8.41 -8.67 -2.02
CA ASP A 77 -7.79 -7.53 -2.67
C ASP A 77 -6.26 -7.74 -2.78
N ASP A 78 -5.61 -8.20 -1.71
CA ASP A 78 -4.17 -8.51 -1.69
C ASP A 78 -3.78 -9.57 -2.73
N ILE A 79 -4.66 -10.55 -2.97
CA ILE A 79 -4.45 -11.58 -4.00
C ILE A 79 -4.70 -10.98 -5.39
N THR A 80 -5.77 -10.22 -5.54
CA THR A 80 -6.23 -9.73 -6.84
C THR A 80 -5.24 -8.77 -7.50
N ILE A 81 -4.49 -7.97 -6.73
CA ILE A 81 -3.48 -7.06 -7.31
C ILE A 81 -2.36 -7.79 -8.09
N LEU A 82 -2.13 -9.08 -7.83
CA LEU A 82 -1.10 -9.88 -8.52
C LEU A 82 -1.58 -10.52 -9.82
N LYS A 83 -2.90 -10.60 -10.06
CA LYS A 83 -3.46 -11.25 -11.26
C LYS A 83 -2.98 -10.62 -12.57
N PRO A 84 -2.97 -9.28 -12.74
CA PRO A 84 -2.47 -8.67 -13.97
C PRO A 84 -1.00 -9.02 -14.26
N THR A 85 -0.17 -9.11 -13.21
CA THR A 85 1.22 -9.54 -13.31
C THR A 85 1.33 -10.99 -13.77
N TYR A 86 0.55 -11.89 -13.16
CA TYR A 86 0.52 -13.30 -13.56
C TYR A 86 0.08 -13.49 -15.03
N ASP A 87 -0.94 -12.74 -15.46
CA ASP A 87 -1.44 -12.79 -16.83
C ASP A 87 -0.38 -12.37 -17.85
N ILE A 88 0.43 -11.35 -17.56
CA ILE A 88 1.53 -10.95 -18.45
C ILE A 88 2.64 -12.00 -18.44
N ILE A 89 2.99 -12.54 -17.28
CA ILE A 89 4.05 -13.54 -17.16
C ILE A 89 3.73 -14.78 -18.01
N THR A 90 2.48 -15.23 -17.94
CA THR A 90 1.99 -16.41 -18.66
C THR A 90 1.78 -16.15 -20.15
N LYS A 91 1.13 -15.04 -20.53
CA LYS A 91 0.85 -14.73 -21.95
C LYS A 91 2.11 -14.45 -22.77
N LYS A 92 3.13 -13.84 -22.16
CA LYS A 92 4.37 -13.47 -22.86
C LYS A 92 5.49 -14.51 -22.70
N ASP A 93 5.19 -15.67 -22.10
CA ASP A 93 6.17 -16.73 -21.78
C ASP A 93 7.48 -16.18 -21.22
N THR A 94 7.35 -15.36 -20.18
CA THR A 94 8.51 -14.67 -19.60
C THR A 94 9.23 -15.58 -18.60
N ASN A 95 10.52 -15.32 -18.36
CA ASN A 95 11.34 -16.05 -17.37
C ASN A 95 11.01 -15.68 -15.91
N TYR A 96 9.74 -15.46 -15.56
CA TYR A 96 9.30 -15.10 -14.22
C TYR A 96 8.42 -16.21 -13.62
N ALA A 97 8.41 -16.31 -12.30
CA ALA A 97 7.49 -17.19 -11.57
C ALA A 97 7.03 -16.50 -10.29
N ILE A 98 5.74 -16.65 -9.95
CA ILE A 98 5.20 -16.24 -8.65
C ILE A 98 5.05 -17.49 -7.80
N VAL A 99 5.52 -17.43 -6.55
CA VAL A 99 5.39 -18.53 -5.59
C VAL A 99 4.81 -17.98 -4.28
N TRP A 100 3.60 -18.41 -3.92
CA TRP A 100 3.00 -18.09 -2.62
C TRP A 100 3.58 -18.99 -1.52
N ILE A 101 4.03 -18.34 -0.44
CA ILE A 101 4.70 -18.95 0.69
C ILE A 101 3.97 -18.50 1.97
N PRO A 102 2.99 -19.27 2.46
CA PRO A 102 2.31 -18.93 3.71
C PRO A 102 3.25 -19.09 4.90
N ILE A 103 3.30 -18.10 5.79
CA ILE A 103 4.06 -18.13 7.04
C ILE A 103 3.12 -18.41 8.20
N VAL A 104 3.15 -19.65 8.68
CA VAL A 104 2.34 -20.13 9.80
C VAL A 104 3.24 -20.91 10.77
N GLU A 105 3.29 -20.49 12.03
CA GLU A 105 4.12 -21.15 13.05
C GLU A 105 3.52 -22.45 13.56
N GLN A 106 2.20 -22.51 13.68
CA GLN A 106 1.46 -23.66 14.19
C GLN A 106 0.25 -23.90 13.31
N TRP A 107 0.24 -25.04 12.63
CA TRP A 107 -0.86 -25.43 11.76
C TRP A 107 -1.95 -26.17 12.55
N THR A 108 -3.19 -25.75 12.37
CA THR A 108 -4.39 -26.48 12.80
C THR A 108 -5.18 -26.92 11.57
N GLU A 109 -6.16 -27.81 11.74
CA GLU A 109 -7.03 -28.24 10.63
C GLU A 109 -7.86 -27.07 10.07
N GLU A 110 -8.26 -26.11 10.90
CA GLU A 110 -8.95 -24.90 10.47
C GLU A 110 -8.04 -24.04 9.58
N LEU A 111 -6.77 -23.87 9.95
CA LEU A 111 -5.80 -23.12 9.17
C LEU A 111 -5.48 -23.82 7.84
N LYS A 112 -5.43 -25.15 7.80
CA LYS A 112 -5.29 -25.93 6.56
C LYS A 112 -6.48 -25.70 5.62
N LYS A 113 -7.71 -25.74 6.14
CA LYS A 113 -8.92 -25.40 5.36
C LYS A 113 -8.86 -23.96 4.82
N LYS A 114 -8.44 -23.00 5.66
CA LYS A 114 -8.25 -21.61 5.24
C LYS A 114 -7.20 -21.48 4.13
N TYR A 115 -6.08 -22.20 4.25
CA TYR A 115 -5.05 -22.28 3.21
C TYR A 115 -5.62 -22.77 1.87
N GLU A 116 -6.40 -23.86 1.85
CA GLU A 116 -6.99 -24.38 0.61
C GLU A 116 -7.95 -23.38 -0.05
N ILE A 117 -8.77 -22.68 0.76
CA ILE A 117 -9.66 -21.64 0.27
C ILE A 117 -8.86 -20.50 -0.39
N LEU A 118 -7.82 -20.00 0.27
CA LEU A 118 -6.98 -18.93 -0.28
C LEU A 118 -6.21 -19.38 -1.52
N ARG A 119 -5.62 -20.59 -1.48
CA ARG A 119 -4.88 -21.19 -2.58
C ARG A 119 -5.73 -21.30 -3.85
N SER A 120 -7.00 -21.69 -3.72
CA SER A 120 -7.89 -21.83 -4.89
C SER A 120 -8.12 -20.52 -5.66
N LYS A 121 -7.82 -19.37 -5.06
CA LYS A 121 -7.90 -18.04 -5.70
C LYS A 121 -6.60 -17.63 -6.40
N MET A 122 -5.55 -18.44 -6.31
CA MET A 122 -4.21 -18.15 -6.79
C MET A 122 -3.83 -19.08 -7.95
N PRO A 123 -3.69 -18.57 -9.19
CA PRO A 123 -3.34 -19.39 -10.34
C PRO A 123 -1.83 -19.70 -10.44
N TRP A 124 -1.00 -19.09 -9.59
CA TRP A 124 0.45 -19.29 -9.57
C TRP A 124 0.88 -20.46 -8.66
N TYR A 125 2.19 -20.66 -8.51
CA TYR A 125 2.70 -21.74 -7.65
C TYR A 125 2.44 -21.45 -6.18
N SER A 126 2.09 -22.47 -5.41
CA SER A 126 1.92 -22.36 -3.95
C SER A 126 2.72 -23.44 -3.23
N LEU A 127 3.34 -23.06 -2.12
CA LEU A 127 4.01 -23.99 -1.23
C LEU A 127 2.99 -24.75 -0.35
N GLN A 128 2.90 -26.07 -0.52
CA GLN A 128 2.15 -26.93 0.38
C GLN A 128 3.09 -27.50 1.46
N LEU A 129 3.35 -26.71 2.50
CA LEU A 129 4.16 -27.12 3.65
C LEU A 129 3.43 -26.77 4.95
N PHE A 130 3.03 -27.80 5.71
CA PHE A 130 2.31 -27.64 6.97
C PHE A 130 3.23 -27.71 8.20
N THR A 131 4.47 -27.28 8.03
CA THR A 131 5.46 -27.09 9.09
C THR A 131 6.12 -25.72 8.93
N PRO A 132 6.71 -25.14 9.99
CA PRO A 132 7.45 -23.89 9.88
C PRO A 132 8.59 -24.01 8.86
N ILE A 133 8.69 -23.02 7.98
CA ILE A 133 9.80 -22.94 7.02
C ILE A 133 11.14 -22.76 7.72
N SER A 134 12.22 -23.25 7.11
CA SER A 134 13.57 -23.21 7.71
C SER A 134 14.08 -21.79 7.96
N GLY A 135 13.66 -20.82 7.14
CA GLY A 135 14.14 -19.44 7.16
C GLY A 135 13.26 -18.46 7.92
N ILE A 136 12.28 -18.93 8.70
CA ILE A 136 11.29 -18.06 9.36
C ILE A 136 11.95 -16.94 10.18
N LYS A 137 12.98 -17.26 10.97
CA LYS A 137 13.74 -16.27 11.75
C LYS A 137 14.42 -15.23 10.88
N PHE A 138 15.10 -15.68 9.82
CA PHE A 138 15.79 -14.78 8.88
C PHE A 138 14.80 -13.84 8.21
N ILE A 139 13.66 -14.35 7.74
CA ILE A 139 12.62 -13.55 7.08
C ILE A 139 12.01 -12.52 8.05
N LYS A 140 11.76 -12.91 9.31
CA LYS A 140 11.25 -11.99 10.33
C LYS A 140 12.26 -10.92 10.75
N GLU A 141 13.53 -11.28 10.93
CA GLU A 141 14.55 -10.37 11.46
C GLU A 141 15.22 -9.53 10.38
N GLU A 142 15.71 -10.16 9.30
CA GLU A 142 16.50 -9.49 8.26
C GLU A 142 15.61 -8.87 7.18
N TRP A 143 14.49 -9.52 6.84
CA TRP A 143 13.52 -8.97 5.89
C TRP A 143 12.36 -8.25 6.57
N GLN A 144 12.34 -8.23 7.91
CA GLN A 144 11.35 -7.50 8.71
C GLN A 144 9.90 -7.92 8.42
N PHE A 145 9.66 -9.19 8.11
CA PHE A 145 8.31 -9.70 7.88
C PHE A 145 7.47 -9.73 9.17
N GLN A 146 6.31 -9.06 9.14
CA GLN A 146 5.39 -8.92 10.28
C GLN A 146 4.00 -9.52 10.01
N GLY A 147 3.88 -10.48 9.08
CA GLY A 147 2.63 -11.18 8.78
C GLY A 147 1.83 -10.59 7.61
N LYS A 148 1.99 -9.30 7.29
CA LYS A 148 1.38 -8.68 6.12
C LYS A 148 2.00 -9.20 4.81
N PRO A 149 1.25 -9.17 3.69
CA PRO A 149 1.78 -9.63 2.42
C PRO A 149 3.03 -8.86 1.99
N MET A 150 4.05 -9.61 1.57
CA MET A 150 5.36 -9.12 1.15
C MET A 150 5.77 -9.88 -0.11
N LEU A 151 6.28 -9.18 -1.11
CA LEU A 151 6.74 -9.81 -2.35
C LEU A 151 8.21 -9.51 -2.58
N VAL A 152 9.04 -10.53 -2.42
CA VAL A 152 10.49 -10.44 -2.63
C VAL A 152 10.80 -10.82 -4.08
N VAL A 153 11.43 -9.91 -4.81
CA VAL A 153 11.89 -10.13 -6.19
C VAL A 153 13.32 -10.63 -6.16
N THR A 154 13.54 -11.82 -6.71
CA THR A 154 14.87 -12.45 -6.73
C THR A 154 15.21 -12.91 -8.14
N ASN A 155 16.39 -12.57 -8.62
CA ASN A 155 16.83 -12.92 -9.96
C ASN A 155 17.27 -14.41 -10.06
N PRO A 156 17.59 -14.92 -11.27
CA PRO A 156 18.00 -16.32 -11.48
C PRO A 156 19.21 -16.78 -10.65
N GLN A 157 20.13 -15.87 -10.31
CA GLN A 157 21.30 -16.17 -9.47
C GLN A 157 20.94 -16.24 -7.98
N GLY A 158 19.72 -15.88 -7.59
CA GLY A 158 19.30 -15.84 -6.20
C GLY A 158 19.59 -14.51 -5.50
N LYS A 159 19.99 -13.46 -6.24
CA LYS A 159 20.16 -12.11 -5.68
C LYS A 159 18.81 -11.44 -5.54
N VAL A 160 18.54 -10.92 -4.35
CA VAL A 160 17.34 -10.10 -4.10
C VAL A 160 17.49 -8.75 -4.79
N GLU A 161 16.56 -8.47 -5.70
CA GLU A 161 16.48 -7.20 -6.44
C GLU A 161 15.49 -6.23 -5.81
N ASN A 162 14.49 -6.72 -5.06
CA ASN A 162 13.58 -5.91 -4.27
C ASN A 162 13.07 -6.73 -3.08
N LEU A 163 13.22 -6.21 -1.86
CA LEU A 163 12.77 -6.89 -0.64
C LEU A 163 11.26 -6.82 -0.42
N ASN A 164 10.58 -5.81 -0.96
CA ASN A 164 9.13 -5.73 -0.85
C ASN A 164 8.51 -4.93 -2.00
N ALA A 165 8.30 -5.60 -3.12
CA ALA A 165 7.59 -5.08 -4.29
C ALA A 165 6.06 -5.03 -4.11
N PHE A 166 5.50 -5.57 -3.02
CA PHE A 166 4.05 -5.66 -2.86
C PHE A 166 3.37 -4.29 -2.86
N HIS A 167 3.94 -3.31 -2.15
CA HIS A 167 3.44 -1.93 -2.13
C HIS A 167 3.61 -1.24 -3.49
N LEU A 168 4.70 -1.53 -4.20
CA LEU A 168 4.95 -1.01 -5.54
C LEU A 168 3.87 -1.51 -6.52
N ILE A 169 3.53 -2.80 -6.47
CA ILE A 169 2.47 -3.40 -7.29
C ILE A 169 1.11 -2.80 -6.93
N ARG A 170 0.81 -2.62 -5.64
CA ARG A 170 -0.49 -2.05 -5.23
C ARG A 170 -0.72 -0.65 -5.79
N VAL A 171 0.30 0.19 -5.72
CA VAL A 171 0.18 1.59 -6.13
C VAL A 171 0.28 1.72 -7.65
N TRP A 172 1.28 1.09 -8.27
CA TRP A 172 1.64 1.37 -9.65
C TRP A 172 1.21 0.27 -10.64
N GLY A 173 0.74 -0.87 -10.13
CA GLY A 173 0.38 -2.03 -10.95
C GLY A 173 1.50 -2.38 -11.92
N LEU A 174 1.13 -2.67 -13.17
CA LEU A 174 2.07 -3.07 -14.22
C LEU A 174 3.03 -1.96 -14.68
N LYS A 175 2.77 -0.69 -14.36
CA LYS A 175 3.69 0.43 -14.68
C LYS A 175 5.06 0.24 -14.03
N ALA A 176 5.10 -0.46 -12.89
CA ALA A 176 6.33 -0.72 -12.16
C ALA A 176 6.98 -2.08 -12.47
N PHE A 177 6.45 -2.86 -13.42
CA PHE A 177 7.07 -4.12 -13.83
C PHE A 177 8.46 -3.84 -14.45
N PRO A 178 9.54 -4.60 -14.10
CA PRO A 178 9.57 -5.91 -13.43
C PRO A 178 9.76 -5.86 -11.90
N PHE A 179 9.45 -4.74 -11.25
CA PHE A 179 9.47 -4.55 -9.79
C PHE A 179 10.83 -4.71 -9.12
N ASN A 180 11.92 -4.68 -9.88
CA ASN A 180 13.28 -4.64 -9.33
C ASN A 180 13.58 -3.26 -8.71
N LYS A 181 14.75 -3.14 -8.08
CA LYS A 181 15.19 -1.89 -7.43
C LYS A 181 15.07 -0.67 -8.34
N LYS A 182 15.51 -0.79 -9.61
CA LYS A 182 15.47 0.30 -10.58
C LYS A 182 14.04 0.75 -10.86
N ALA A 183 13.11 -0.19 -11.06
CA ALA A 183 11.70 0.15 -11.24
C ALA A 183 11.11 0.87 -10.01
N GLY A 184 11.53 0.49 -8.80
CA GLY A 184 11.20 1.22 -7.58
C GLY A 184 11.73 2.67 -7.58
N GLU A 185 13.01 2.85 -7.93
CA GLU A 185 13.66 4.17 -8.04
C GLU A 185 13.01 5.06 -9.12
N ASP A 186 12.54 4.47 -10.23
CA ASP A 186 11.84 5.18 -11.28
C ASP A 186 10.46 5.65 -10.82
N MET A 187 9.69 4.80 -10.12
CA MET A 187 8.39 5.17 -9.54
C MET A 187 8.51 6.16 -8.39
N ASP A 188 9.66 6.25 -7.74
CA ASP A 188 9.86 7.23 -6.68
C ASP A 188 9.81 8.66 -7.19
N ARG A 189 10.27 8.88 -8.42
CA ARG A 189 10.34 10.20 -9.08
C ARG A 189 9.00 10.64 -9.65
N GLU A 190 7.97 9.80 -9.54
CA GLU A 190 6.65 10.09 -10.09
C GLU A 190 5.88 11.04 -9.16
N PHE A 191 5.55 12.21 -9.68
CA PHE A 191 4.77 13.24 -8.98
C PHE A 191 3.26 13.03 -9.17
N HIS A 192 2.86 12.30 -10.21
CA HIS A 192 1.48 11.98 -10.53
C HIS A 192 0.98 10.74 -9.77
N TRP A 193 0.97 10.83 -8.43
CA TRP A 193 0.78 9.68 -7.55
C TRP A 193 -0.67 9.36 -7.21
N ILE A 194 -1.59 10.35 -7.22
CA ILE A 194 -2.96 10.12 -6.72
C ILE A 194 -3.74 9.20 -7.66
N GLY A 195 -3.64 9.39 -8.98
CA GLY A 195 -4.30 8.55 -9.99
C GLY A 195 -4.04 7.05 -9.79
N PRO A 196 -2.77 6.58 -9.77
CA PRO A 196 -2.42 5.20 -9.47
C PRO A 196 -3.04 4.64 -8.17
N VAL A 197 -3.14 5.46 -7.11
CA VAL A 197 -3.78 5.07 -5.86
C VAL A 197 -5.30 4.92 -5.98
N VAL A 198 -5.96 5.81 -6.73
CA VAL A 198 -7.43 5.90 -6.75
C VAL A 198 -8.11 5.16 -7.91
N ASN A 199 -7.39 4.84 -8.97
CA ASN A 199 -7.97 4.22 -10.18
C ASN A 199 -8.62 2.85 -9.91
N ASN A 200 -8.16 2.10 -8.90
CA ASN A 200 -8.71 0.80 -8.55
C ASN A 200 -9.82 0.87 -7.48
N ILE A 201 -10.29 2.07 -7.12
CA ILE A 201 -11.29 2.27 -6.07
C ILE A 201 -12.71 2.25 -6.62
N HIS A 202 -12.96 3.03 -7.68
CA HIS A 202 -14.26 3.17 -8.32
C HIS A 202 -14.10 3.51 -9.82
N PRO A 203 -14.86 2.87 -10.74
CA PRO A 203 -14.68 3.03 -12.19
C PRO A 203 -14.75 4.47 -12.69
N THR A 204 -15.65 5.29 -12.14
CA THR A 204 -15.82 6.69 -12.54
C THR A 204 -14.57 7.53 -12.30
N ILE A 205 -13.79 7.22 -11.25
CA ILE A 205 -12.57 7.97 -10.93
C ILE A 205 -11.55 7.81 -12.05
N GLU A 206 -11.38 6.60 -12.59
CA GLU A 206 -10.43 6.34 -13.67
C GLU A 206 -10.73 7.22 -14.89
N THR A 207 -12.01 7.38 -15.23
CA THR A 207 -12.45 8.27 -16.31
C THR A 207 -12.10 9.73 -16.02
N TRP A 208 -12.44 10.23 -14.82
CA TRP A 208 -12.14 11.62 -14.45
C TRP A 208 -10.65 11.94 -14.41
N VAL A 209 -9.85 10.98 -13.96
CA VAL A 209 -8.39 11.09 -13.94
C VAL A 209 -7.84 11.20 -15.37
N LYS A 210 -8.31 10.37 -16.30
CA LYS A 210 -7.90 10.41 -17.72
C LYS A 210 -8.35 11.69 -18.44
N GLU A 211 -9.50 12.24 -18.05
CA GLU A 211 -10.04 13.49 -18.59
C GLU A 211 -9.36 14.74 -17.99
N GLU A 212 -8.36 14.57 -17.12
CA GLU A 212 -7.65 15.68 -16.45
C GLU A 212 -8.60 16.64 -15.70
N LYS A 213 -9.70 16.10 -15.16
CA LYS A 213 -10.67 16.86 -14.37
C LYS A 213 -10.11 17.26 -13.02
N TYR A 214 -10.66 18.34 -12.44
CA TYR A 214 -10.45 18.60 -11.02
C TYR A 214 -11.32 17.67 -10.19
N ILE A 215 -10.75 17.07 -9.16
CA ILE A 215 -11.46 16.11 -8.30
C ILE A 215 -11.14 16.41 -6.85
N PHE A 216 -12.18 16.58 -6.03
CA PHE A 216 -12.06 16.51 -4.58
C PHE A 216 -12.31 15.08 -4.11
N PHE A 217 -11.25 14.44 -3.58
CA PHE A 217 -11.40 13.26 -2.73
C PHE A 217 -11.51 13.74 -1.29
N TYR A 218 -12.61 13.42 -0.60
CA TYR A 218 -12.85 13.94 0.75
C TYR A 218 -13.58 12.92 1.62
N GLY A 219 -13.48 13.08 2.93
CA GLY A 219 -14.11 12.20 3.91
C GLY A 219 -13.82 12.66 5.34
N GLY A 220 -14.09 11.80 6.32
CA GLY A 220 -13.91 12.12 7.73
C GLY A 220 -14.87 11.35 8.64
N LYS A 221 -14.81 11.64 9.95
CA LYS A 221 -15.70 11.06 10.95
C LYS A 221 -16.95 11.88 11.22
N ASP A 222 -16.93 13.16 10.88
CA ASP A 222 -18.03 14.09 11.12
C ASP A 222 -18.91 14.21 9.87
N ASN A 223 -20.08 13.57 9.91
CA ASN A 223 -21.01 13.56 8.78
C ASN A 223 -21.59 14.95 8.46
N ASP A 224 -21.77 15.81 9.46
CA ASP A 224 -22.35 17.14 9.27
C ASP A 224 -21.36 18.07 8.58
N LEU A 225 -20.08 17.97 8.93
CA LEU A 225 -19.00 18.67 8.21
C LEU A 225 -18.87 18.16 6.77
N ILE A 226 -18.97 16.85 6.54
CA ILE A 226 -18.92 16.27 5.18
C ILE A 226 -20.10 16.75 4.33
N GLN A 227 -21.31 16.82 4.89
CA GLN A 227 -22.49 17.33 4.19
C GLN A 227 -22.35 18.83 3.88
N THR A 228 -21.88 19.61 4.85
CA THR A 228 -21.61 21.04 4.68
C THR A 228 -20.59 21.28 3.58
N PHE A 229 -19.49 20.52 3.59
CA PHE A 229 -18.46 20.56 2.55
C PHE A 229 -19.04 20.28 1.17
N THR A 230 -19.79 19.18 1.05
CA THR A 230 -20.45 18.78 -0.21
C THR A 230 -21.33 19.91 -0.75
N LYS A 231 -22.16 20.52 0.10
CA LYS A 231 -23.05 21.63 -0.26
C LYS A 231 -22.28 22.85 -0.75
N LYS A 232 -21.22 23.24 -0.03
CA LYS A 232 -20.43 24.44 -0.34
C LYS A 232 -19.63 24.27 -1.64
N VAL A 233 -19.00 23.13 -1.86
CA VAL A 233 -18.31 22.84 -3.13
C VAL A 233 -19.32 22.76 -4.28
N THR A 234 -20.50 22.17 -4.08
CA THR A 234 -21.54 22.15 -5.12
C THR A 234 -22.00 23.56 -5.50
N ALA A 235 -22.11 24.47 -4.53
CA ALA A 235 -22.40 25.87 -4.80
C ALA A 235 -21.25 26.54 -5.57
N LEU A 236 -20.00 26.30 -5.17
CA LEU A 236 -18.81 26.80 -5.85
C LEU A 236 -18.75 26.35 -7.32
N VAL A 237 -18.97 25.07 -7.60
CA VAL A 237 -18.99 24.54 -8.99
C VAL A 237 -20.10 25.18 -9.84
N ASN A 238 -21.18 25.61 -9.20
CA ASN A 238 -22.26 26.30 -9.89
C ASN A 238 -22.06 27.81 -10.06
N ASP A 239 -21.00 28.36 -9.47
CA ASP A 239 -20.66 29.77 -9.55
C ASP A 239 -20.44 30.19 -11.02
N PRO A 240 -21.04 31.30 -11.48
CA PRO A 240 -20.88 31.78 -12.85
C PRO A 240 -19.42 31.96 -13.27
N PHE A 241 -18.55 32.40 -12.35
CA PHE A 241 -17.14 32.61 -12.63
C PHE A 241 -16.43 31.31 -13.02
N LEU A 242 -16.65 30.21 -12.28
CA LEU A 242 -16.01 28.93 -12.59
C LEU A 242 -16.57 28.32 -13.88
N LYS A 243 -17.88 28.50 -14.16
CA LYS A 243 -18.50 28.06 -15.41
C LYS A 243 -17.91 28.80 -16.61
N GLU A 244 -17.76 30.12 -16.53
CA GLU A 244 -17.12 30.94 -17.56
C GLU A 244 -15.65 30.55 -17.77
N ALA A 245 -14.93 30.29 -16.67
CA ALA A 245 -13.55 29.80 -16.70
C ALA A 245 -13.42 28.32 -17.15
N LYS A 246 -14.53 27.62 -17.39
CA LYS A 246 -14.59 26.19 -17.76
C LYS A 246 -13.90 25.27 -16.74
N ILE A 247 -13.94 25.64 -15.46
CA ILE A 247 -13.36 24.85 -14.38
C ILE A 247 -14.45 23.91 -13.85
N ASN A 248 -14.34 22.64 -14.20
CA ASN A 248 -15.25 21.59 -13.74
C ASN A 248 -14.59 20.80 -12.61
N ILE A 249 -15.26 20.74 -11.46
CA ILE A 249 -14.77 20.03 -10.27
C ILE A 249 -15.75 18.91 -9.92
N GLU A 250 -15.24 17.68 -9.89
CA GLU A 250 -15.98 16.49 -9.47
C GLU A 250 -15.77 16.26 -7.97
N LEU A 251 -16.77 15.66 -7.32
CA LEU A 251 -16.71 15.31 -5.91
C LEU A 251 -16.74 13.79 -5.74
N PHE A 252 -15.79 13.26 -4.96
CA PHE A 252 -15.78 11.87 -4.56
C PHE A 252 -15.66 11.75 -3.04
N CYS A 253 -16.80 11.48 -2.38
CA CYS A 253 -16.84 11.23 -0.94
C CYS A 253 -16.34 9.81 -0.66
N VAL A 254 -15.12 9.69 -0.15
CA VAL A 254 -14.47 8.42 0.11
C VAL A 254 -15.14 7.73 1.29
N GLY A 255 -15.61 6.51 1.06
CA GLY A 255 -16.23 5.68 2.09
C GLY A 255 -17.71 5.92 2.29
N LYS A 256 -18.38 6.63 1.38
CA LYS A 256 -19.84 6.74 1.34
C LYS A 256 -20.38 6.15 0.04
N THR A 257 -21.52 5.47 0.14
CA THR A 257 -22.28 4.97 -1.01
C THR A 257 -23.12 6.10 -1.61
N ALA A 258 -23.52 5.95 -2.88
CA ALA A 258 -24.43 6.89 -3.55
C ALA A 258 -25.79 7.06 -2.82
N LYS A 259 -26.17 6.10 -1.96
CA LYS A 259 -27.40 6.12 -1.16
C LYS A 259 -27.22 6.66 0.26
N GLY A 260 -26.04 7.18 0.60
CA GLY A 260 -25.74 7.78 1.91
C GLY A 260 -25.30 6.82 3.02
N GLY A 261 -25.19 5.51 2.75
CA GLY A 261 -24.60 4.52 3.66
C GLY A 261 -23.07 4.50 3.62
N GLU A 262 -22.43 3.80 4.56
CA GLU A 262 -20.97 3.66 4.61
C GLU A 262 -20.47 2.59 3.63
N ASP A 263 -19.37 2.89 2.94
CA ASP A 263 -18.65 1.95 2.07
C ASP A 263 -17.26 1.68 2.65
N HIS A 264 -17.20 0.74 3.59
CA HIS A 264 -15.95 0.34 4.22
C HIS A 264 -14.95 -0.27 3.21
N GLY A 265 -15.43 -0.82 2.09
CA GLY A 265 -14.58 -1.38 1.04
C GLY A 265 -13.81 -0.28 0.30
N ILE A 266 -14.51 0.74 -0.20
CA ILE A 266 -13.90 1.92 -0.84
C ILE A 266 -12.98 2.65 0.13
N LEU A 267 -13.43 2.87 1.37
CA LEU A 267 -12.63 3.54 2.40
C LEU A 267 -11.34 2.76 2.70
N GLY A 268 -11.45 1.45 2.85
CA GLY A 268 -10.33 0.55 3.11
C GLY A 268 -9.32 0.55 1.96
N ARG A 269 -9.80 0.42 0.71
CA ARG A 269 -8.93 0.45 -0.48
C ARG A 269 -8.20 1.78 -0.64
N PHE A 270 -8.89 2.91 -0.44
CA PHE A 270 -8.28 4.24 -0.47
C PHE A 270 -7.10 4.33 0.51
N TRP A 271 -7.34 4.07 1.79
CA TRP A 271 -6.30 4.20 2.81
C TRP A 271 -5.18 3.17 2.65
N THR A 272 -5.49 1.93 2.24
CA THR A 272 -4.48 0.90 1.98
C THR A 272 -3.55 1.30 0.82
N GLY A 273 -4.09 1.98 -0.19
CA GLY A 273 -3.32 2.53 -1.30
C GLY A 273 -2.38 3.66 -0.84
N ILE A 274 -2.89 4.61 -0.06
CA ILE A 274 -2.09 5.72 0.51
C ILE A 274 -1.00 5.19 1.45
N GLU A 275 -1.33 4.24 2.33
CA GLU A 275 -0.35 3.60 3.22
C GLU A 275 0.74 2.88 2.41
N SER A 276 0.36 2.15 1.36
CA SER A 276 1.34 1.48 0.50
C SER A 276 2.26 2.47 -0.22
N LEU A 277 1.72 3.58 -0.71
CA LEU A 277 2.53 4.65 -1.30
C LEU A 277 3.50 5.23 -0.26
N PHE A 278 3.06 5.48 0.97
CA PHE A 278 3.94 5.89 2.06
C PHE A 278 5.07 4.88 2.30
N PHE A 279 4.77 3.57 2.34
CA PHE A 279 5.80 2.54 2.52
C PHE A 279 6.84 2.52 1.40
N THR A 280 6.47 2.86 0.16
CA THR A 280 7.46 2.97 -0.92
C THR A 280 8.47 4.12 -0.68
N LYS A 281 8.12 5.13 0.13
CA LYS A 281 8.94 6.33 0.38
C LYS A 281 9.50 6.46 1.80
N ALA A 282 9.00 5.69 2.78
CA ALA A 282 9.26 5.91 4.21
C ALA A 282 10.74 5.90 4.65
N ASN A 283 11.63 5.23 3.91
CA ASN A 283 13.06 5.12 4.22
C ASN A 283 13.95 5.98 3.30
N LYS A 284 13.38 7.01 2.67
CA LYS A 284 14.05 7.90 1.72
C LYS A 284 14.02 9.35 2.21
N ASP A 285 14.77 10.20 1.54
CA ASP A 285 14.74 11.64 1.79
C ASP A 285 13.33 12.20 1.56
N VAL A 286 12.94 13.12 2.43
CA VAL A 286 11.60 13.72 2.40
C VAL A 286 11.49 14.67 1.22
N ASP A 287 10.72 14.28 0.21
CA ASP A 287 10.35 15.10 -0.95
C ASP A 287 8.95 15.74 -0.78
N PRO A 288 8.54 16.66 -1.66
CA PRO A 288 7.22 17.29 -1.59
C PRO A 288 6.05 16.29 -1.65
N VAL A 289 6.19 15.19 -2.38
CA VAL A 289 5.16 14.13 -2.46
C VAL A 289 5.00 13.42 -1.13
N THR A 290 6.13 13.10 -0.48
CA THR A 290 6.19 12.46 0.83
C THR A 290 5.53 13.33 1.89
N LEU A 291 5.75 14.65 1.84
CA LEU A 291 5.06 15.59 2.73
C LEU A 291 3.55 15.57 2.52
N GLU A 292 3.07 15.63 1.28
CA GLU A 292 1.63 15.56 0.97
C GLU A 292 1.00 14.25 1.47
N ILE A 293 1.67 13.12 1.28
CA ILE A 293 1.20 11.82 1.79
C ILE A 293 1.13 11.81 3.32
N GLN A 294 2.16 12.34 4.00
CA GLN A 294 2.19 12.46 5.46
C GLN A 294 1.08 13.38 5.97
N LYS A 295 0.80 14.49 5.28
CA LYS A 295 -0.35 15.36 5.60
C LYS A 295 -1.64 14.59 5.53
N LEU A 296 -1.89 13.91 4.41
CA LEU A 296 -3.13 13.16 4.21
C LEU A 296 -3.33 12.08 5.27
N LEU A 297 -2.29 11.30 5.55
CA LEU A 297 -2.32 10.28 6.59
C LEU A 297 -2.55 10.87 7.98
N SER A 298 -2.05 12.08 8.26
CA SER A 298 -2.30 12.74 9.54
C SER A 298 -3.78 13.12 9.73
N TYR A 299 -4.54 13.27 8.63
CA TYR A 299 -5.97 13.58 8.68
C TYR A 299 -6.87 12.34 8.62
N LYS A 300 -6.30 11.13 8.49
CA LYS A 300 -7.05 9.87 8.35
C LYS A 300 -8.12 9.67 9.42
N ASN A 301 -7.82 10.11 10.64
CA ASN A 301 -8.66 9.92 11.82
C ASN A 301 -9.36 11.21 12.29
N GLU A 302 -9.23 12.30 11.55
CA GLU A 302 -9.80 13.61 11.89
C GLU A 302 -11.28 13.73 11.51
N SER A 303 -11.91 14.84 11.93
CA SER A 303 -13.33 15.11 11.67
C SER A 303 -13.64 15.20 10.18
N ALA A 304 -12.76 15.86 9.41
CA ALA A 304 -12.87 15.96 7.96
C ALA A 304 -11.50 16.18 7.29
N TRP A 305 -11.36 15.74 6.04
CA TRP A 305 -10.18 15.90 5.21
C TRP A 305 -10.57 16.02 3.74
N ALA A 306 -9.73 16.67 2.94
CA ALA A 306 -9.90 16.74 1.49
C ALA A 306 -8.56 16.80 0.75
N VAL A 307 -8.55 16.21 -0.45
CA VAL A 307 -7.47 16.27 -1.43
C VAL A 307 -8.06 16.83 -2.71
N LEU A 308 -7.58 17.99 -3.14
CA LEU A 308 -7.85 18.51 -4.48
C LEU A 308 -6.78 17.98 -5.43
N SER A 309 -7.23 17.40 -6.54
CA SER A 309 -6.38 16.92 -7.61
C SER A 309 -6.83 17.48 -8.97
N LYS A 310 -5.92 17.42 -9.94
CA LYS A 310 -6.21 17.55 -11.37
C LYS A 310 -5.62 16.34 -12.07
N GLY A 311 -6.49 15.51 -12.64
CA GLY A 311 -6.08 14.23 -13.18
C GLY A 311 -5.33 13.39 -12.13
N SER A 312 -4.11 12.98 -12.47
CA SER A 312 -3.24 12.21 -11.55
C SER A 312 -2.38 13.08 -10.63
N SER A 313 -2.51 14.41 -10.65
CA SER A 313 -1.68 15.34 -9.88
C SER A 313 -2.41 15.91 -8.67
N VAL A 314 -1.77 15.93 -7.51
CA VAL A 314 -2.33 16.62 -6.33
C VAL A 314 -2.05 18.11 -6.41
N VAL A 315 -3.10 18.91 -6.25
CA VAL A 315 -3.03 20.37 -6.13
C VAL A 315 -2.78 20.75 -4.67
N THR A 316 -3.59 20.19 -3.75
CA THR A 316 -3.52 20.50 -2.31
C THR A 316 -4.18 19.40 -1.48
N THR A 317 -3.52 18.99 -0.40
CA THR A 317 -4.08 18.18 0.68
C THR A 317 -4.32 19.05 1.90
N GLY A 318 -5.46 18.90 2.58
CA GLY A 318 -5.71 19.66 3.79
C GLY A 318 -6.78 19.09 4.72
N HIS A 319 -6.75 19.57 5.96
CA HIS A 319 -7.85 19.38 6.91
C HIS A 319 -9.14 19.96 6.34
N GLY A 320 -10.27 19.28 6.56
CA GLY A 320 -11.54 19.62 5.93
C GLY A 320 -12.01 21.03 6.25
N SER A 321 -11.82 21.52 7.48
CA SER A 321 -12.18 22.89 7.87
C SER A 321 -11.34 23.96 7.16
N ALA A 322 -10.05 23.71 6.92
CA ALA A 322 -9.18 24.65 6.22
C ALA A 322 -9.55 24.75 4.74
N ILE A 323 -9.81 23.60 4.09
CA ILE A 323 -10.28 23.58 2.70
C ILE A 323 -11.67 24.20 2.58
N LEU A 324 -12.57 23.93 3.53
CA LEU A 324 -13.89 24.55 3.58
C LEU A 324 -13.79 26.07 3.64
N LYS A 325 -12.91 26.61 4.49
CA LYS A 325 -12.67 28.05 4.58
C LYS A 325 -12.15 28.64 3.26
N VAL A 326 -11.28 27.95 2.53
CA VAL A 326 -10.84 28.37 1.18
C VAL A 326 -12.02 28.48 0.21
N ILE A 327 -12.95 27.53 0.27
CA ILE A 327 -14.17 27.52 -0.55
C ILE A 327 -15.11 28.67 -0.17
N GLU A 328 -15.29 28.93 1.12
CA GLU A 328 -16.14 30.02 1.60
C GLU A 328 -15.58 31.40 1.28
N GLU A 329 -14.26 31.53 1.22
CA GLU A 329 -13.55 32.75 0.87
C GLU A 329 -13.32 32.91 -0.64
N PHE A 330 -14.03 32.17 -1.50
CA PHE A 330 -13.86 32.20 -2.96
C PHE A 330 -13.84 33.61 -3.55
N GLU A 331 -14.74 34.48 -3.09
CA GLU A 331 -14.82 35.88 -3.52
C GLU A 331 -13.51 36.65 -3.31
N LEU A 332 -12.69 36.28 -2.31
CA LEU A 332 -11.42 36.95 -2.00
C LEU A 332 -10.30 36.58 -2.97
N TRP A 333 -10.39 35.45 -3.65
CA TRP A 333 -9.29 34.93 -4.46
C TRP A 333 -9.67 34.58 -5.91
N LYS A 334 -10.95 34.61 -6.28
CA LYS A 334 -11.40 34.27 -7.65
C LYS A 334 -10.69 35.07 -8.74
N GLU A 335 -10.45 36.36 -8.53
CA GLU A 335 -9.74 37.20 -9.52
C GLU A 335 -8.28 36.74 -9.76
N THR A 336 -7.66 36.06 -8.79
CA THR A 336 -6.31 35.49 -8.95
C THR A 336 -6.29 34.37 -9.98
N ILE A 337 -7.42 33.68 -10.20
CA ILE A 337 -7.55 32.61 -11.20
C ILE A 337 -7.26 33.14 -12.61
N LYS A 338 -7.73 34.36 -12.93
CA LYS A 338 -7.51 34.98 -14.26
C LYS A 338 -6.02 35.21 -14.56
N VAL A 339 -5.21 35.40 -13.52
CA VAL A 339 -3.79 35.74 -13.64
C VAL A 339 -2.90 34.50 -13.54
N LYS A 340 -3.19 33.60 -12.60
CA LYS A 340 -2.29 32.51 -12.22
C LYS A 340 -2.83 31.10 -12.49
N GLY A 341 -4.08 30.98 -12.91
CA GLY A 341 -4.79 29.70 -13.01
C GLY A 341 -5.33 29.21 -11.67
N PHE A 342 -6.23 28.23 -11.75
CA PHE A 342 -7.00 27.74 -10.60
C PHE A 342 -6.13 27.07 -9.54
N GLU A 343 -5.22 26.19 -9.96
CA GLU A 343 -4.34 25.41 -9.09
C GLU A 343 -3.48 26.31 -8.20
N VAL A 344 -2.87 27.33 -8.81
CA VAL A 344 -1.97 28.26 -8.11
C VAL A 344 -2.78 29.16 -7.20
N ALA A 345 -3.90 29.72 -7.68
CA ALA A 345 -4.76 30.58 -6.88
C ALA A 345 -5.31 29.86 -5.64
N PHE A 346 -5.78 28.62 -5.81
CA PHE A 346 -6.29 27.79 -4.72
C PHE A 346 -5.20 27.50 -3.69
N LYS A 347 -4.01 27.07 -4.14
CA LYS A 347 -2.88 26.72 -3.26
C LYS A 347 -2.33 27.93 -2.50
N GLU A 348 -2.23 29.09 -3.14
CA GLU A 348 -1.81 30.34 -2.49
C GLU A 348 -2.81 30.75 -1.40
N HIS A 349 -4.12 30.68 -1.68
CA HIS A 349 -5.13 31.03 -0.69
C HIS A 349 -5.18 30.03 0.46
N TYR A 350 -5.10 28.73 0.17
CA TYR A 350 -5.00 27.69 1.19
C TYR A 350 -3.81 27.92 2.13
N THR A 351 -2.65 28.31 1.59
CA THR A 351 -1.46 28.60 2.39
C THR A 351 -1.70 29.79 3.34
N LYS A 352 -2.44 30.82 2.91
CA LYS A 352 -2.82 31.94 3.79
C LYS A 352 -3.76 31.49 4.90
N VAL A 353 -4.74 30.63 4.57
CA VAL A 353 -5.68 30.08 5.56
C VAL A 353 -4.94 29.28 6.63
N THR A 354 -4.03 28.38 6.25
CA THR A 354 -3.31 27.53 7.21
C THR A 354 -2.27 28.26 8.05
N GLN A 355 -1.69 29.36 7.56
CA GLN A 355 -0.82 30.23 8.38
C GLN A 355 -1.55 30.82 9.60
N THR A 356 -2.87 31.02 9.50
CA THR A 356 -3.69 31.53 10.61
C THR A 356 -4.13 30.45 11.60
N VAL A 357 -3.97 29.16 11.26
CA VAL A 357 -4.46 28.04 12.09
C VAL A 357 -3.35 27.01 12.32
N ARG A 358 -2.74 27.05 13.51
CA ARG A 358 -1.72 26.06 13.91
C ARG A 358 -2.38 24.76 14.34
N HIS A 359 -2.32 23.74 13.49
CA HIS A 359 -2.71 22.38 13.85
C HIS A 359 -1.45 21.60 14.24
N CYS A 360 -1.47 20.92 15.38
CA CYS A 360 -0.49 19.87 15.67
C CYS A 360 -0.98 18.60 14.99
N CYS A 361 -0.17 18.00 14.11
CA CYS A 361 -0.55 16.79 13.40
C CYS A 361 -0.22 15.55 14.20
N ARG A 362 -1.15 14.59 14.21
CA ARG A 362 -0.92 13.22 14.69
C ARG A 362 -0.83 12.30 13.48
N LEU A 363 0.29 11.59 13.33
CA LEU A 363 0.42 10.57 12.29
C LEU A 363 0.47 9.19 12.94
N ASP A 364 -0.55 8.37 12.67
CA ASP A 364 -0.53 6.97 13.08
C ASP A 364 0.15 6.15 11.97
N VAL A 365 1.44 5.85 12.12
CA VAL A 365 2.15 4.93 11.21
C VAL A 365 1.95 3.51 11.72
N PRO A 366 1.25 2.63 10.98
CA PRO A 366 1.10 1.24 11.40
C PRO A 366 2.48 0.58 11.46
N VAL A 367 2.87 0.10 12.65
CA VAL A 367 4.12 -0.65 12.89
C VAL A 367 4.22 -1.92 12.00
N VAL A 368 3.10 -2.34 11.41
CA VAL A 368 2.88 -3.68 10.84
C VAL A 368 3.32 -3.82 9.37
N ALA A 369 3.89 -2.80 8.73
CA ALA A 369 4.34 -2.89 7.33
C ALA A 369 5.78 -2.38 7.09
N GLY A 370 6.66 -2.56 8.07
CA GLY A 370 8.09 -2.33 7.95
C GLY A 370 8.63 -1.42 9.06
N LYS A 371 9.94 -1.09 8.99
CA LYS A 371 10.59 -0.19 9.95
C LYS A 371 9.87 1.17 9.97
N ALA A 372 9.26 1.52 11.10
CA ALA A 372 8.78 2.88 11.33
C ALA A 372 9.96 3.85 11.21
N PRO A 373 9.81 5.03 10.58
CA PRO A 373 10.91 5.97 10.44
C PRO A 373 11.50 6.34 11.80
N ASP A 374 12.83 6.27 11.95
CA ASP A 374 13.52 6.53 13.23
C ASP A 374 13.28 7.98 13.73
N ARG A 375 13.08 8.92 12.79
CA ARG A 375 12.73 10.31 13.05
C ARG A 375 11.82 10.81 11.93
N MET A 376 10.81 11.59 12.28
CA MET A 376 9.92 12.24 11.33
C MET A 376 9.74 13.71 11.69
N LYS A 377 9.71 14.58 10.68
CA LYS A 377 9.30 15.98 10.85
C LYS A 377 7.81 16.09 10.59
N CYS A 378 7.13 16.93 11.37
CA CYS A 378 5.72 17.18 11.14
C CYS A 378 5.54 17.83 9.74
N PRO A 379 4.56 17.38 8.95
CA PRO A 379 4.38 17.89 7.61
C PRO A 379 3.76 19.29 7.58
N GLU A 380 3.19 19.77 8.70
CA GLU A 380 2.63 21.12 8.86
C GLU A 380 3.56 22.07 9.63
N CYS A 381 4.32 21.57 10.61
CA CYS A 381 5.32 22.36 11.31
C CYS A 381 6.69 21.69 11.18
N PRO A 382 7.78 22.41 10.89
CA PRO A 382 9.10 21.81 10.63
C PRO A 382 9.76 21.18 11.87
N ARG A 383 9.00 20.96 12.96
CA ARG A 383 9.45 20.34 14.21
C ARG A 383 9.51 18.83 14.06
N VAL A 384 10.42 18.21 14.81
CA VAL A 384 10.50 16.76 14.94
C VAL A 384 9.30 16.26 15.74
N MET A 385 8.64 15.22 15.26
CA MET A 385 7.51 14.58 15.93
C MET A 385 7.99 13.65 17.05
N GLU A 386 7.21 13.55 18.12
CA GLU A 386 7.40 12.54 19.17
C GLU A 386 6.79 11.20 18.72
N THR A 387 7.45 10.10 19.08
CA THR A 387 6.97 8.74 18.78
C THR A 387 6.23 8.18 19.98
N TYR A 388 4.99 7.73 19.79
CA TYR A 388 4.23 6.99 20.79
C TYR A 388 3.76 5.65 20.20
N VAL A 389 3.62 4.64 21.06
CA VAL A 389 3.07 3.33 20.69
C VAL A 389 1.61 3.28 21.13
N SER A 390 0.70 3.00 20.20
CA SER A 390 -0.72 2.81 20.49
C SER A 390 -1.12 1.35 20.28
N TYR A 391 -1.86 0.78 21.23
CA TYR A 391 -2.45 -0.56 21.12
C TYR A 391 -3.89 -0.44 20.63
N LYS A 392 -4.28 -1.25 19.66
CA LYS A 392 -5.65 -1.32 19.13
C LYS A 392 -6.18 -2.75 19.25
N CYS A 393 -7.36 -2.91 19.83
CA CYS A 393 -8.05 -4.20 19.89
C CYS A 393 -8.71 -4.51 18.53
N CYS A 394 -8.64 -5.77 18.08
CA CYS A 394 -9.14 -6.22 16.78
C CYS A 394 -10.65 -6.50 16.78
N HIS A 395 -11.32 -6.40 17.93
CA HIS A 395 -12.74 -6.75 18.05
C HIS A 395 -13.60 -5.53 17.71
N VAL A 396 -14.48 -5.69 16.72
CA VAL A 396 -15.64 -4.81 16.55
C VAL A 396 -16.67 -5.36 17.52
N ASP A 397 -16.70 -4.84 18.75
CA ASP A 397 -17.83 -5.09 19.63
C ASP A 397 -19.03 -4.42 18.96
N GLY A 398 -19.95 -5.24 18.43
CA GLY A 398 -21.27 -4.77 18.01
C GLY A 398 -21.99 -4.12 19.21
N PRO A 399 -23.00 -3.28 18.98
CA PRO A 399 -23.66 -2.53 20.04
C PRO A 399 -24.44 -3.50 20.95
N HIS A 400 -23.81 -3.91 22.03
CA HIS A 400 -24.45 -4.36 23.25
C HIS A 400 -23.90 -3.51 24.38
N HIS A 401 -24.42 -2.29 24.50
CA HIS A 401 -24.88 -1.70 25.75
C HIS A 401 -25.87 -0.57 25.46
#